data_AF-F6G2S7-F1
#
_entry.id   AF-F6G2S7-F1
#
_cell.length_a   1.000
_cell.length_b   1.000
_cell.length_c   1.000
_cell.angle_alpha   90.00
_cell.angle_beta   90.00
_cell.angle_gamma   90.00
#
_symmetry.space_group_name_H-M   'P 1'
#
loop_
_entity.id
_entity.type
_entity.pdbx_description
1 polymer ?
#
loop_
_entity_poly.entity_id
_entity_poly.type
_entity_poly.pdbx_seq_one_letter_code
_entity_poly.pdbx_strand_id
1 'polypeptide(L)'
;MTQFVVAFFEGAHDANFVGRLLVECGSYSDEEVKVQDLPSPMDKFLVELYRLGNVEGQTIGKAERKMPPAVALRSANGDRYFLGFVTNGVTNTEPAHDVIDRLMAFARRDEVAELTAPGHKFALIFFFDADDHGRDQTEFNFSDAYQAKLQYYDAEFVCPKHQNITTCTGIPVGLYVFCDGTGTGTLEDCITRLIFASHKEPLDEAISYLKTNNVDLPFEAKTNVVASRAKQYKAALTVLGQREKKIAGSSLAVILRDSTTFTGKFDLTSDPVTKAIKDLTDQLLL
;
A
#
# COMPACT_ATOMS: atom_id res chain seq x y z
N MET A 1 -5.34 -23.66 4.69
CA MET A 1 -4.22 -23.23 5.56
C MET A 1 -4.22 -21.72 5.47
N THR A 2 -4.48 -21.00 6.56
CA THR A 2 -4.80 -19.57 6.44
C THR A 2 -3.55 -18.71 6.41
N GLN A 3 -3.45 -17.84 5.41
CA GLN A 3 -2.29 -17.03 5.10
C GLN A 3 -2.64 -15.55 5.23
N PHE A 4 -1.75 -14.73 5.77
CA PHE A 4 -1.98 -13.29 5.92
C PHE A 4 -0.80 -12.47 5.42
N VAL A 5 -1.06 -11.55 4.50
CA VAL A 5 -0.12 -10.50 4.08
C VAL A 5 -0.54 -9.21 4.78
N VAL A 6 0.35 -8.65 5.61
CA VAL A 6 0.19 -7.33 6.21
C VAL A 6 1.00 -6.35 5.38
N ALA A 7 0.31 -5.47 4.67
CA ALA A 7 0.90 -4.51 3.76
C ALA A 7 0.90 -3.10 4.38
N PHE A 8 1.97 -2.35 4.18
CA PHE A 8 2.12 -0.98 4.64
C PHE A 8 2.27 -0.04 3.45
N PHE A 9 1.47 1.03 3.45
CA PHE A 9 1.37 2.03 2.40
C PHE A 9 1.60 3.43 2.95
N GLU A 10 2.09 4.35 2.13
CA GLU A 10 2.20 5.76 2.53
C GLU A 10 0.82 6.39 2.70
N GLY A 11 -0.04 6.24 1.69
CA GLY A 11 -1.37 6.84 1.66
C GLY A 11 -2.49 5.84 1.35
N ALA A 12 -3.71 6.27 1.62
CA ALA A 12 -4.90 5.45 1.33
C ALA A 12 -5.07 5.19 -0.17
N HIS A 13 -4.66 6.12 -1.03
CA HIS A 13 -4.70 5.92 -2.48
C HIS A 13 -3.80 4.79 -2.96
N ASP A 14 -2.60 4.63 -2.42
CA ASP A 14 -1.68 3.53 -2.75
C ASP A 14 -2.26 2.18 -2.35
N ALA A 15 -2.79 2.10 -1.13
CA ALA A 15 -3.46 0.91 -0.65
C ALA A 15 -4.61 0.52 -1.59
N ASN A 16 -5.48 1.47 -1.95
CA ASN A 16 -6.64 1.22 -2.82
C ASN A 16 -6.22 0.88 -4.26
N PHE A 17 -5.16 1.49 -4.78
CA PHE A 17 -4.62 1.14 -6.09
C PHE A 17 -4.09 -0.29 -6.11
N VAL A 18 -3.21 -0.65 -5.18
CA VAL A 18 -2.66 -2.02 -5.10
C VAL A 18 -3.77 -3.02 -4.85
N GLY A 19 -4.74 -2.68 -3.99
CA GLY A 19 -5.91 -3.51 -3.75
C GLY A 19 -6.68 -3.82 -5.02
N ARG A 20 -7.03 -2.77 -5.78
CA ARG A 20 -7.70 -2.92 -7.07
C ARG A 20 -6.88 -3.71 -8.08
N LEU A 21 -5.58 -3.46 -8.16
CA LEU A 21 -4.68 -4.18 -9.06
C LEU A 21 -4.70 -5.68 -8.77
N LEU A 22 -4.64 -6.08 -7.50
CA LEU A 22 -4.71 -7.47 -7.08
C LEU A 22 -6.08 -8.13 -7.40
N VAL A 23 -7.17 -7.36 -7.30
CA VAL A 23 -8.51 -7.81 -7.68
C VAL A 23 -8.65 -7.97 -9.20
N GLU A 24 -8.24 -6.96 -9.98
CA GLU A 24 -8.33 -7.03 -11.44
C GLU A 24 -7.42 -8.12 -12.03
N CYS A 25 -6.27 -8.42 -11.38
CA CYS A 25 -5.42 -9.58 -11.72
C CYS A 25 -6.10 -10.95 -11.49
N GLY A 26 -7.28 -10.99 -10.87
CA GLY A 26 -7.98 -12.23 -10.52
C GLY A 26 -7.33 -13.02 -9.38
N SER A 27 -6.30 -12.47 -8.72
CA SER A 27 -5.64 -13.11 -7.58
C SER A 27 -6.49 -13.00 -6.31
N TYR A 28 -7.29 -11.94 -6.19
CA TYR A 28 -8.06 -11.60 -4.99
C TYR A 28 -9.46 -11.08 -5.32
N SER A 29 -10.31 -11.01 -4.29
CA SER A 29 -11.58 -10.28 -4.26
C SER A 29 -11.65 -9.38 -3.03
N ASP A 30 -12.45 -8.32 -3.11
CA ASP A 30 -12.75 -7.48 -1.94
C ASP A 30 -13.36 -8.32 -0.82
N GLU A 31 -12.90 -8.09 0.42
CA GLU A 31 -13.39 -8.79 1.60
C GLU A 31 -14.12 -7.81 2.52
N GLU A 32 -15.46 -7.84 2.49
CA GLU A 32 -16.33 -7.08 3.41
C GLU A 32 -16.67 -7.91 4.66
N VAL A 33 -15.65 -8.40 5.35
CA VAL A 33 -15.82 -9.19 6.58
C VAL A 33 -15.72 -8.31 7.82
N LYS A 34 -16.53 -8.58 8.85
CA LYS A 34 -16.33 -7.93 10.14
C LYS A 34 -15.02 -8.43 10.75
N VAL A 35 -14.35 -7.57 11.49
CA VAL A 35 -13.06 -7.89 12.14
C VAL A 35 -13.15 -9.18 12.99
N GLN A 36 -14.24 -9.34 13.73
CA GLN A 36 -14.51 -10.52 14.57
C GLN A 36 -14.79 -11.82 13.79
N ASP A 37 -15.09 -11.70 12.50
CA ASP A 37 -15.43 -12.82 11.63
C ASP A 37 -14.22 -13.21 10.74
N LEU A 38 -13.07 -12.51 10.87
CA LEU A 38 -11.80 -12.93 10.27
C LEU A 38 -11.31 -14.24 10.91
N PRO A 39 -10.56 -15.07 10.18
CA PRO A 39 -10.00 -16.26 10.78
C PRO A 39 -9.00 -15.91 11.89
N SER A 40 -9.04 -16.70 12.96
CA SER A 40 -8.00 -16.69 13.98
C SER A 40 -6.64 -16.96 13.34
N PRO A 41 -5.59 -16.27 13.81
CA PRO A 41 -5.58 -15.37 14.96
C PRO A 41 -5.66 -13.86 14.60
N MET A 42 -5.99 -13.53 13.36
CA MET A 42 -6.02 -12.14 12.88
C MET A 42 -7.20 -11.33 13.43
N ASP A 43 -8.34 -11.99 13.69
CA ASP A 43 -9.47 -11.38 14.41
C ASP A 43 -9.04 -10.82 15.77
N LYS A 44 -8.35 -11.64 16.58
CA LYS A 44 -7.84 -11.30 17.91
C LYS A 44 -6.81 -10.18 17.84
N PHE A 45 -5.86 -10.27 16.90
CA PHE A 45 -4.86 -9.23 16.67
C PHE A 45 -5.51 -7.88 16.37
N LEU A 46 -6.44 -7.82 15.41
CA LEU A 46 -7.11 -6.58 15.05
C LEU A 46 -7.98 -6.04 16.19
N VAL A 47 -8.64 -6.92 16.95
CA VAL A 47 -9.39 -6.52 18.15
C VAL A 47 -8.45 -5.90 19.20
N GLU A 48 -7.27 -6.47 19.45
CA GLU A 48 -6.26 -5.92 20.37
C GLU A 48 -5.73 -4.56 19.85
N LEU A 49 -5.45 -4.47 18.55
CA LEU A 49 -5.04 -3.23 17.88
C LEU A 49 -6.09 -2.12 18.05
N TYR A 50 -7.38 -2.44 18.01
CA TYR A 50 -8.46 -1.45 18.19
C TYR A 50 -8.82 -1.15 19.64
N ARG A 51 -8.49 -2.03 20.60
CA ARG A 51 -8.83 -1.86 22.02
C ARG A 51 -7.87 -0.92 22.74
N LEU A 52 -6.60 -0.91 22.35
CA LEU A 52 -5.55 -0.14 23.01
C LEU A 52 -5.51 1.29 22.48
N GLY A 53 -6.47 2.11 22.90
CA GLY A 53 -6.36 3.58 22.80
C GLY A 53 -5.85 4.16 24.11
N ASN A 54 -4.82 4.99 24.05
CA ASN A 54 -4.28 5.67 25.23
C ASN A 54 -5.13 6.90 25.56
N VAL A 55 -6.07 6.74 26.50
CA VAL A 55 -6.98 7.82 26.94
C VAL A 55 -6.21 9.00 27.55
N GLU A 56 -5.05 8.76 28.17
CA GLU A 56 -4.27 9.82 28.85
C GLU A 56 -3.60 10.80 27.88
N GLY A 57 -3.43 10.43 26.60
CA GLY A 57 -2.86 11.29 25.55
C GLY A 57 -3.89 11.95 24.63
N GLN A 58 -5.20 11.72 24.85
CA GLN A 58 -6.22 12.18 23.92
C GLN A 58 -6.44 13.68 24.01
N THR A 59 -6.18 14.36 22.89
CA THR A 59 -6.57 15.76 22.71
C THR A 59 -8.00 15.82 22.17
N ILE A 60 -8.88 16.59 22.81
CA ILE A 60 -10.24 16.82 22.32
C ILE A 60 -10.17 17.36 20.88
N GLY A 61 -10.88 16.70 19.96
CA GLY A 61 -10.85 17.03 18.52
C GLY A 61 -9.77 16.31 17.71
N LYS A 62 -8.85 15.59 18.34
CA LYS A 62 -7.91 14.66 17.71
C LYS A 62 -8.13 13.26 18.27
N ALA A 63 -9.14 12.57 17.73
CA ALA A 63 -9.32 11.16 18.05
C ALA A 63 -8.04 10.40 17.68
N GLU A 64 -7.52 9.60 18.61
CA GLU A 64 -6.42 8.68 18.33
C GLU A 64 -6.88 7.76 17.20
N ARG A 65 -6.18 7.80 16.07
CA ARG A 65 -6.55 7.01 14.90
C ARG A 65 -6.26 5.56 15.22
N LYS A 66 -7.30 4.82 15.61
CA LYS A 66 -7.35 3.38 15.38
C LYS A 66 -6.99 3.19 13.90
N MET A 67 -6.02 2.34 13.60
CA MET A 67 -5.60 2.07 12.24
C MET A 67 -6.29 0.81 11.71
N PRO A 68 -7.51 0.92 11.16
CA PRO A 68 -8.04 -0.18 10.40
C PRO A 68 -7.24 -0.37 9.12
N PRO A 69 -7.18 -1.60 8.58
CA PRO A 69 -6.78 -1.81 7.22
C PRO A 69 -7.62 -0.92 6.30
N ALA A 70 -6.98 -0.11 5.46
CA ALA A 70 -7.62 0.66 4.41
C ALA A 70 -8.12 -0.24 3.26
N VAL A 71 -7.51 -1.43 3.12
CA VAL A 71 -7.90 -2.46 2.16
C VAL A 71 -7.85 -3.82 2.85
N ALA A 72 -8.87 -4.64 2.61
CA ALA A 72 -8.92 -6.04 3.02
C ALA A 72 -9.37 -6.87 1.82
N LEU A 73 -8.53 -7.82 1.41
CA LEU A 73 -8.82 -8.72 0.30
C LEU A 73 -8.69 -10.17 0.72
N ARG A 74 -9.38 -11.04 -0.02
CA ARG A 74 -9.26 -12.49 0.10
C ARG A 74 -8.88 -13.10 -1.23
N SER A 75 -7.94 -14.04 -1.22
CA SER A 75 -7.48 -14.71 -2.44
C SER A 75 -8.60 -15.53 -3.08
N ALA A 76 -8.50 -15.77 -4.39
CA ALA A 76 -9.50 -16.54 -5.13
C ALA A 76 -9.70 -17.97 -4.58
N ASN A 77 -8.67 -18.58 -3.99
CA ASN A 77 -8.76 -19.90 -3.34
C ASN A 77 -9.28 -19.84 -1.88
N GLY A 78 -9.51 -18.64 -1.34
CA GLY A 78 -10.11 -18.42 -0.03
C GLY A 78 -9.19 -18.59 1.18
N ASP A 79 -7.93 -18.98 0.98
CA ASP A 79 -6.97 -19.30 2.04
C ASP A 79 -6.08 -18.12 2.46
N ARG A 80 -5.96 -17.06 1.64
CA ARG A 80 -5.03 -15.96 1.89
C ARG A 80 -5.77 -14.63 2.01
N TYR A 81 -5.35 -13.84 2.98
CA TYR A 81 -5.85 -12.49 3.24
C TYR A 81 -4.75 -11.47 2.97
N PHE A 82 -5.12 -10.33 2.40
CA PHE A 82 -4.24 -9.18 2.23
C PHE A 82 -4.85 -7.99 2.98
N LEU A 83 -4.12 -7.46 3.97
CA LEU A 83 -4.57 -6.38 4.85
C LEU A 83 -3.63 -5.19 4.71
N GLY A 84 -4.10 -4.11 4.11
CA GLY A 84 -3.30 -2.91 3.82
C GLY A 84 -3.50 -1.80 4.85
N PHE A 85 -2.45 -1.41 5.56
CA PHE A 85 -2.42 -0.34 6.55
C PHE A 85 -1.75 0.92 5.98
N VAL A 86 -2.25 2.09 6.36
CA VAL A 86 -1.72 3.39 5.93
C VAL A 86 -0.86 3.99 7.04
N THR A 87 0.39 4.30 6.72
CA THR A 87 1.43 4.67 7.68
C THR A 87 1.88 6.14 7.58
N ASN A 88 1.53 6.84 6.49
CA ASN A 88 1.91 8.23 6.19
C ASN A 88 3.41 8.42 5.89
N GLY A 89 4.03 7.46 5.21
CA GLY A 89 5.36 7.61 4.61
C GLY A 89 6.50 6.99 5.42
N VAL A 90 7.67 6.84 4.77
CA VAL A 90 8.87 6.24 5.39
C VAL A 90 9.43 7.06 6.56
N THR A 91 9.13 8.36 6.63
CA THR A 91 9.58 9.25 7.72
C THR A 91 8.68 9.19 8.96
N ASN A 92 7.47 8.64 8.84
CA ASN A 92 6.54 8.47 9.95
C ASN A 92 6.37 6.98 10.26
N THR A 93 7.37 6.42 10.93
CA THR A 93 7.49 4.97 11.13
C THR A 93 6.70 4.46 12.33
N GLU A 94 6.35 5.33 13.29
CA GLU A 94 5.65 4.95 14.53
C GLU A 94 4.43 4.06 14.28
N PRO A 95 3.53 4.35 13.32
CA PRO A 95 2.36 3.50 13.10
C PRO A 95 2.75 2.11 12.58
N ALA A 96 3.70 2.02 11.64
CA ALA A 96 4.19 0.74 11.15
C ALA A 96 4.90 -0.05 12.27
N HIS A 97 5.74 0.63 13.05
CA HIS A 97 6.46 0.05 14.19
C HIS A 97 5.52 -0.49 15.25
N ASP A 98 4.43 0.20 15.57
CA ASP A 98 3.42 -0.27 16.54
C ASP A 98 2.70 -1.53 16.03
N VAL A 99 2.31 -1.56 14.75
CA VAL A 99 1.71 -2.76 14.13
C VAL A 99 2.71 -3.92 14.13
N ILE A 100 3.96 -3.68 13.75
CA ILE A 100 5.02 -4.70 13.76
C ILE A 100 5.26 -5.19 15.18
N ASP A 101 5.43 -4.31 16.16
CA ASP A 101 5.66 -4.70 17.56
C ASP A 101 4.54 -5.58 18.08
N ARG A 102 3.30 -5.16 17.85
CA ARG A 102 2.12 -5.92 18.28
C ARG A 102 2.05 -7.24 17.54
N LEU A 103 2.29 -7.27 16.24
CA LEU A 103 2.25 -8.51 15.47
C LEU A 103 3.35 -9.47 15.92
N MET A 104 4.56 -8.99 16.16
CA MET A 104 5.71 -9.80 16.61
C MET A 104 5.56 -10.21 18.08
N ALA A 105 5.00 -9.35 18.95
CA ALA A 105 4.68 -9.70 20.33
C ALA A 105 3.53 -10.71 20.40
N PHE A 106 2.53 -10.53 19.55
CA PHE A 106 1.45 -11.49 19.35
C PHE A 106 2.07 -12.82 18.88
N ALA A 107 2.99 -12.82 17.92
CA ALA A 107 3.74 -14.00 17.48
C ALA A 107 4.53 -14.75 18.57
N ARG A 108 4.86 -14.10 19.70
CA ARG A 108 5.73 -14.62 20.76
C ARG A 108 5.00 -15.09 22.02
N ARG A 109 3.73 -14.74 22.25
CA ARG A 109 2.98 -15.22 23.43
C ARG A 109 2.65 -16.70 23.24
N ASP A 110 2.84 -17.57 24.23
CA ASP A 110 2.67 -19.04 24.12
C ASP A 110 1.26 -19.51 23.66
N GLU A 111 0.26 -18.62 23.54
CA GLU A 111 -0.99 -18.86 22.80
C GLU A 111 -0.78 -18.91 21.27
N VAL A 112 0.47 -18.73 20.82
CA VAL A 112 0.91 -18.48 19.44
C VAL A 112 1.97 -19.46 18.97
N ALA A 113 1.91 -20.68 19.52
CA ALA A 113 2.19 -21.82 18.66
C ALA A 113 1.35 -21.77 17.36
N GLU A 114 0.24 -21.01 17.28
CA GLU A 114 -0.69 -20.87 16.14
C GLU A 114 -0.29 -19.94 14.99
N LEU A 115 0.38 -18.79 15.18
CA LEU A 115 0.77 -17.90 14.05
C LEU A 115 1.87 -18.54 13.18
N THR A 116 2.73 -19.35 13.81
CA THR A 116 3.78 -20.15 13.18
C THR A 116 3.48 -21.65 13.26
N ALA A 117 2.27 -22.03 13.68
CA ALA A 117 1.81 -23.43 13.73
C ALA A 117 1.87 -24.03 12.34
N PRO A 118 1.91 -25.36 12.25
CA PRO A 118 1.49 -26.07 11.05
C PRO A 118 0.02 -25.70 10.72
N GLY A 119 -0.21 -24.62 9.97
CA GLY A 119 -1.57 -24.15 9.66
C GLY A 119 -1.72 -22.66 9.30
N HIS A 120 -0.80 -21.79 9.73
CA HIS A 120 -0.86 -20.36 9.42
C HIS A 120 0.49 -19.80 8.95
N LYS A 121 0.47 -18.81 8.03
CA LYS A 121 1.67 -18.06 7.59
C LYS A 121 1.38 -16.56 7.55
N PHE A 122 2.39 -15.77 7.91
CA PHE A 122 2.33 -14.31 7.90
C PHE A 122 3.48 -13.76 7.09
N ALA A 123 3.23 -12.66 6.39
CA ALA A 123 4.25 -11.90 5.68
C ALA A 123 3.99 -10.40 5.83
N LEU A 124 5.07 -9.64 5.75
CA LEU A 124 5.06 -8.18 5.72
C LEU A 124 5.44 -7.70 4.32
N ILE A 125 4.81 -6.63 3.85
CA ILE A 125 5.22 -5.96 2.62
C ILE A 125 5.08 -4.46 2.76
N PHE A 126 6.05 -3.73 2.24
CA PHE A 126 6.07 -2.26 2.27
C PHE A 126 6.04 -1.69 0.86
N PHE A 127 5.25 -0.64 0.67
CA PHE A 127 5.12 0.10 -0.58
C PHE A 127 5.43 1.59 -0.32
N PHE A 128 6.43 2.11 -1.01
CA PHE A 128 6.87 3.51 -0.90
C PHE A 128 7.08 4.13 -2.28
N ASP A 129 7.04 5.46 -2.37
CA ASP A 129 7.42 6.17 -3.59
C ASP A 129 8.95 6.35 -3.67
N ALA A 130 9.49 6.41 -4.90
CA ALA A 130 10.88 6.78 -5.13
C ALA A 130 11.10 8.30 -5.02
N ASP A 131 10.06 9.08 -5.30
CA ASP A 131 10.08 10.55 -5.33
C ASP A 131 11.23 11.11 -6.20
N ASP A 132 11.63 12.35 -5.93
CA ASP A 132 12.78 13.02 -6.55
C ASP A 132 14.13 12.43 -6.08
N HIS A 133 14.20 11.74 -4.94
CA HIS A 133 15.46 11.19 -4.40
C HIS A 133 15.84 9.83 -4.98
N GLY A 134 14.88 9.14 -5.60
CA GLY A 134 15.10 7.88 -6.29
C GLY A 134 15.06 6.66 -5.39
N ARG A 135 14.91 5.50 -6.05
CA ARG A 135 14.73 4.17 -5.46
C ARG A 135 15.83 3.82 -4.47
N ASP A 136 17.08 4.03 -4.84
CA ASP A 136 18.22 3.62 -4.01
C ASP A 136 18.24 4.41 -2.69
N GLN A 137 17.83 5.69 -2.72
CA GLN A 137 17.67 6.48 -1.50
C GLN A 137 16.43 6.05 -0.70
N THR A 138 15.33 5.64 -1.35
CA THR A 138 14.18 5.04 -0.66
C THR A 138 14.58 3.75 0.07
N GLU A 139 15.35 2.88 -0.58
CA GLU A 139 15.87 1.64 0.04
C GLU A 139 16.76 1.94 1.25
N PHE A 140 17.60 2.97 1.14
CA PHE A 140 18.40 3.45 2.27
C PHE A 140 17.51 3.95 3.41
N ASN A 141 16.54 4.83 3.12
CA ASN A 141 15.64 5.39 4.12
C ASN A 141 14.82 4.30 4.81
N PHE A 142 14.35 3.30 4.06
CA PHE A 142 13.68 2.13 4.60
C PHE A 142 14.61 1.33 5.52
N SER A 143 15.85 1.10 5.11
CA SER A 143 16.84 0.42 5.95
C SER A 143 17.11 1.20 7.24
N ASP A 144 17.34 2.51 7.16
CA ASP A 144 17.56 3.37 8.33
C ASP A 144 16.37 3.32 9.31
N ALA A 145 15.15 3.33 8.79
CA ALA A 145 13.93 3.27 9.57
C ALA A 145 13.67 1.90 10.23
N TYR A 146 13.83 0.80 9.49
CA TYR A 146 13.29 -0.52 9.88
C TYR A 146 14.35 -1.55 10.24
N GLN A 147 15.64 -1.34 9.92
CA GLN A 147 16.69 -2.32 10.16
C GLN A 147 16.84 -2.63 11.65
N ALA A 148 17.08 -1.61 12.49
CA ALA A 148 17.22 -1.81 13.94
C ALA A 148 15.94 -2.37 14.57
N LYS A 149 14.77 -1.96 14.05
CA LYS A 149 13.47 -2.42 14.50
C LYS A 149 13.30 -3.92 14.31
N LEU A 150 13.61 -4.43 13.13
CA LEU A 150 13.49 -5.85 12.80
C LEU A 150 14.65 -6.66 13.39
N GLN A 151 15.84 -6.06 13.53
CA GLN A 151 16.99 -6.70 14.21
C GLN A 151 16.78 -6.95 15.69
N TYR A 152 15.92 -6.17 16.36
CA TYR A 152 15.48 -6.48 17.71
C TYR A 152 14.81 -7.87 17.80
N TYR A 153 14.16 -8.32 16.72
CA TYR A 153 13.50 -9.61 16.65
C TYR A 153 14.40 -10.71 16.07
N ASP A 154 15.23 -10.37 15.08
CA ASP A 154 16.15 -11.27 14.38
C ASP A 154 17.48 -10.56 14.11
N ALA A 155 18.51 -10.86 14.89
CA ALA A 155 19.79 -10.14 14.82
C ALA A 155 20.50 -10.25 13.46
N GLU A 156 20.22 -11.30 12.67
CA GLU A 156 20.79 -11.52 11.35
C GLU A 156 19.95 -10.91 10.22
N PHE A 157 18.81 -10.30 10.55
CA PHE A 157 17.93 -9.66 9.57
C PHE A 157 18.68 -8.60 8.76
N VAL A 158 18.39 -8.57 7.46
CA VAL A 158 18.80 -7.53 6.52
C VAL A 158 17.57 -7.05 5.78
N CYS A 159 17.37 -5.74 5.68
CA CYS A 159 16.24 -5.16 4.96
C CYS A 159 16.23 -5.64 3.49
N PRO A 160 15.04 -6.00 2.94
CA PRO A 160 14.89 -6.27 1.53
C PRO A 160 15.17 -5.03 0.68
N LYS A 161 15.58 -5.26 -0.57
CA LYS A 161 15.62 -4.25 -1.63
C LYS A 161 14.32 -4.24 -2.42
N HIS A 162 14.16 -3.27 -3.32
CA HIS A 162 13.05 -3.20 -4.25
C HIS A 162 12.83 -4.54 -4.98
N GLN A 163 11.58 -5.03 -4.97
CA GLN A 163 11.13 -6.30 -5.57
C GLN A 163 11.77 -7.56 -4.96
N ASN A 164 12.43 -7.45 -3.81
CA ASN A 164 13.01 -8.60 -3.12
C ASN A 164 12.26 -8.91 -1.82
N ILE A 165 12.46 -10.15 -1.36
CA ILE A 165 11.94 -10.68 -0.09
C ILE A 165 13.14 -11.12 0.75
N THR A 166 13.13 -10.75 2.03
CA THR A 166 14.01 -11.32 3.06
C THR A 166 13.15 -11.98 4.14
N THR A 167 13.76 -12.53 5.20
CA THR A 167 13.02 -13.15 6.29
C THR A 167 13.48 -12.59 7.63
N CYS A 168 12.55 -12.29 8.53
CA CYS A 168 12.79 -11.93 9.92
C CYS A 168 12.13 -13.00 10.82
N THR A 169 12.92 -13.82 11.52
CA THR A 169 12.41 -14.95 12.32
C THR A 169 11.48 -15.89 11.54
N GLY A 170 11.77 -16.12 10.26
CA GLY A 170 10.94 -16.94 9.36
C GLY A 170 9.69 -16.25 8.79
N ILE A 171 9.43 -14.98 9.14
CA ILE A 171 8.38 -14.15 8.53
C ILE A 171 8.95 -13.47 7.28
N PRO A 172 8.39 -13.70 6.09
CA PRO A 172 8.82 -13.03 4.87
C PRO A 172 8.54 -11.53 4.92
N VAL A 173 9.50 -10.73 4.51
CA VAL A 173 9.44 -9.26 4.47
C VAL A 173 9.79 -8.79 3.06
N GLY A 174 8.85 -8.17 2.36
CA GLY A 174 9.03 -7.64 1.02
C GLY A 174 9.07 -6.11 0.97
N LEU A 175 9.79 -5.56 0.00
CA LEU A 175 9.79 -4.13 -0.30
C LEU A 175 9.48 -3.88 -1.77
N TYR A 176 8.53 -2.99 -2.03
CA TYR A 176 8.27 -2.43 -3.33
C TYR A 176 8.41 -0.91 -3.29
N VAL A 177 8.99 -0.35 -4.35
CA VAL A 177 9.20 1.10 -4.48
C VAL A 177 8.62 1.52 -5.82
N PHE A 178 7.63 2.40 -5.82
CA PHE A 178 7.08 2.94 -7.06
C PHE A 178 8.10 3.86 -7.72
N CYS A 179 8.41 3.61 -8.98
CA CYS A 179 9.26 4.48 -9.77
C CYS A 179 8.81 4.48 -11.23
N ASP A 180 9.05 5.59 -11.92
CA ASP A 180 9.16 5.59 -13.36
C ASP A 180 10.41 4.78 -13.77
N GLY A 181 10.49 4.31 -15.02
CA GLY A 181 11.55 3.42 -15.47
C GLY A 181 12.99 3.98 -15.35
N THR A 182 13.16 5.21 -14.86
CA THR A 182 14.46 5.85 -14.61
C THR A 182 14.94 5.72 -13.15
N GLY A 183 14.11 5.20 -12.25
CA GLY A 183 14.44 4.98 -10.84
C GLY A 183 13.97 6.08 -9.89
N THR A 184 13.39 7.16 -10.40
CA THR A 184 12.65 8.19 -9.63
C THR A 184 11.16 8.08 -9.91
N GLY A 185 10.28 8.72 -9.14
CA GLY A 185 8.85 8.78 -9.46
C GLY A 185 7.92 8.35 -8.34
N THR A 186 6.62 8.43 -8.60
CA THR A 186 5.57 8.07 -7.63
C THR A 186 4.62 7.01 -8.17
N LEU A 187 3.68 6.58 -7.33
CA LEU A 187 2.54 5.80 -7.77
C LEU A 187 1.77 6.48 -8.91
N GLU A 188 1.51 7.79 -8.85
CA GLU A 188 0.76 8.47 -9.91
C GLU A 188 1.48 8.40 -11.27
N ASP A 189 2.80 8.39 -11.29
CA ASP A 189 3.58 8.14 -12.52
C ASP A 189 3.31 6.73 -13.06
N CYS A 190 3.29 5.73 -12.18
CA CYS A 190 2.99 4.34 -12.53
C CYS A 190 1.57 4.19 -13.09
N ILE A 191 0.57 4.73 -12.38
CA ILE A 191 -0.84 4.73 -12.76
C ILE A 191 -1.03 5.40 -14.12
N THR A 192 -0.42 6.57 -14.29
CA THR A 192 -0.54 7.35 -15.51
C THR A 192 0.05 6.59 -16.70
N ARG A 193 1.21 5.96 -16.53
CA ARG A 193 1.79 5.08 -17.55
C ARG A 193 0.86 3.90 -17.87
N LEU A 194 0.33 3.24 -16.85
CA LEU A 194 -0.53 2.06 -16.99
C LEU A 194 -1.80 2.36 -17.79
N ILE A 195 -2.53 3.42 -17.42
CA ILE A 195 -3.83 3.71 -18.00
C ILE A 195 -3.72 4.39 -19.36
N PHE A 196 -2.69 5.22 -19.55
CA PHE A 196 -2.57 6.10 -20.72
C PHE A 196 -1.47 5.70 -21.70
N ALA A 197 -0.84 4.52 -21.54
CA ALA A 197 0.12 4.00 -22.52
C ALA A 197 -0.47 3.90 -23.94
N SER A 198 -1.76 3.56 -24.06
CA SER A 198 -2.44 3.34 -25.34
C SER A 198 -3.41 4.46 -25.74
N HIS A 199 -3.89 5.28 -24.80
CA HIS A 199 -4.94 6.30 -25.04
C HIS A 199 -4.72 7.53 -24.16
N LYS A 200 -3.87 8.49 -24.57
CA LYS A 200 -3.52 9.67 -23.74
C LYS A 200 -4.61 10.74 -23.64
N GLU A 201 -5.57 10.72 -24.55
CA GLU A 201 -6.60 11.76 -24.70
C GLU A 201 -7.33 12.13 -23.39
N PRO A 202 -7.80 11.17 -22.55
CA PRO A 202 -8.52 11.54 -21.33
C PRO A 202 -7.63 12.28 -20.33
N LEU A 203 -6.35 11.89 -20.21
CA LEU A 203 -5.41 12.56 -19.33
C LEU A 203 -5.13 13.98 -19.81
N ASP A 204 -4.90 14.15 -21.12
CA ASP A 204 -4.63 15.46 -21.73
C ASP A 204 -5.82 16.39 -21.56
N GLU A 205 -7.05 15.88 -21.71
CA GLU A 205 -8.28 16.63 -21.42
C GLU A 205 -8.36 17.08 -19.96
N ALA A 206 -8.05 16.19 -19.01
CA ALA A 206 -8.09 16.50 -17.60
C ALA A 206 -7.05 17.57 -17.23
N ILE A 207 -5.83 17.46 -17.77
CA ILE A 207 -4.77 18.46 -17.60
C ILE A 207 -5.19 19.80 -18.24
N SER A 208 -5.77 19.77 -19.44
CA SER A 208 -6.27 20.97 -20.13
C SER A 208 -7.38 21.66 -19.33
N TYR A 209 -8.29 20.88 -18.75
CA TYR A 209 -9.33 21.40 -17.84
C TYR A 209 -8.73 22.11 -16.63
N LEU A 210 -7.75 21.49 -15.97
CA LEU A 210 -7.07 22.09 -14.80
C LEU A 210 -6.38 23.41 -15.16
N LYS A 211 -5.69 23.47 -16.31
CA LYS A 211 -5.04 24.69 -16.82
C LYS A 211 -6.05 25.77 -17.14
N THR A 212 -7.13 25.43 -17.84
CA THR A 212 -8.17 26.39 -18.25
C THR A 212 -8.90 27.00 -17.06
N ASN A 213 -9.04 26.25 -15.96
CA ASN A 213 -9.69 26.70 -14.74
C ASN A 213 -8.72 27.30 -13.71
N ASN A 214 -7.49 27.65 -14.12
CA ASN A 214 -6.46 28.29 -13.28
C ASN A 214 -6.21 27.56 -11.96
N VAL A 215 -6.25 26.22 -11.96
CA VAL A 215 -5.79 25.46 -10.80
C VAL A 215 -4.28 25.66 -10.70
N ASP A 216 -3.84 26.31 -9.62
CA ASP A 216 -2.43 26.63 -9.36
C ASP A 216 -1.65 25.34 -9.06
N LEU A 217 -1.34 24.62 -10.14
CA LEU A 217 -0.44 23.49 -10.12
C LEU A 217 0.86 23.94 -10.76
N PRO A 218 2.00 23.56 -10.17
CA PRO A 218 3.30 23.87 -10.76
C PRO A 218 3.45 23.06 -12.07
N PHE A 219 3.03 23.64 -13.19
CA PHE A 219 3.13 22.99 -14.51
C PHE A 219 4.54 23.06 -15.10
N GLU A 220 5.36 24.02 -14.65
CA GLU A 220 6.67 24.33 -15.22
C GLU A 220 7.79 24.44 -14.17
N ALA A 221 7.63 23.81 -13.00
CA ALA A 221 8.67 23.88 -11.97
C ALA A 221 9.97 23.22 -12.45
N LYS A 222 11.06 24.01 -12.46
CA LYS A 222 12.41 23.53 -12.79
C LYS A 222 13.08 22.77 -11.63
N THR A 223 12.54 22.89 -10.42
CA THR A 223 12.99 22.26 -9.18
C THR A 223 11.90 21.35 -8.64
N ASN A 224 12.23 20.16 -8.15
CA ASN A 224 11.30 19.11 -7.68
C ASN A 224 10.31 18.67 -8.77
N VAL A 225 10.86 18.31 -9.93
CA VAL A 225 10.08 17.96 -11.13
C VAL A 225 9.17 16.77 -10.86
N VAL A 226 9.61 15.76 -10.09
CA VAL A 226 8.79 14.58 -9.76
C VAL A 226 7.63 14.98 -8.87
N ALA A 227 7.88 15.68 -7.75
CA ALA A 227 6.79 16.13 -6.87
C ALA A 227 5.78 17.03 -7.61
N SER A 228 6.26 17.87 -8.52
CA SER A 228 5.45 18.73 -9.36
C SER A 228 4.55 17.92 -10.32
N ARG A 229 5.13 16.93 -11.00
CA ARG A 229 4.44 16.03 -11.92
C ARG A 229 3.44 15.14 -11.18
N ALA A 230 3.81 14.59 -10.04
CA ALA A 230 2.93 13.79 -9.18
C ALA A 230 1.68 14.58 -8.77
N LYS A 231 1.82 15.85 -8.36
CA LYS A 231 0.68 16.73 -8.05
C LYS A 231 -0.25 16.94 -9.26
N GLN A 232 0.32 17.15 -10.45
CA GLN A 232 -0.46 17.30 -11.68
C GLN A 232 -1.24 16.02 -12.00
N TYR A 233 -0.58 14.86 -11.98
CA TYR A 233 -1.22 13.58 -12.25
C TYR A 233 -2.27 13.25 -11.20
N LYS A 234 -2.00 13.51 -9.93
CA LYS A 234 -2.98 13.36 -8.84
C LYS A 234 -4.26 14.17 -9.11
N ALA A 235 -4.09 15.44 -9.49
CA ALA A 235 -5.21 16.31 -9.82
C ALA A 235 -5.96 15.82 -11.08
N ALA A 236 -5.23 15.42 -12.13
CA ALA A 236 -5.83 14.94 -13.37
C ALA A 236 -6.61 13.63 -13.17
N LEU A 237 -6.04 12.66 -12.46
CA LEU A 237 -6.69 11.39 -12.07
C LEU A 237 -7.96 11.66 -11.25
N THR A 238 -7.90 12.66 -10.35
CA THR A 238 -9.08 13.09 -9.59
C THR A 238 -10.15 13.61 -10.54
N VAL A 239 -9.84 14.59 -11.40
CA VAL A 239 -10.79 15.16 -12.38
C VAL A 239 -11.43 14.08 -13.25
N LEU A 240 -10.66 13.10 -13.69
CA LEU A 240 -11.16 11.97 -14.46
C LEU A 240 -12.21 11.16 -13.70
N GLY A 241 -11.89 10.77 -12.46
CA GLY A 241 -12.84 10.03 -11.62
C GLY A 241 -14.13 10.80 -11.31
N GLN A 242 -14.05 12.14 -11.21
CA GLN A 242 -15.22 12.98 -10.95
C GLN A 242 -16.27 12.96 -12.07
N ARG A 243 -15.94 12.46 -13.27
CA ARG A 243 -16.90 12.32 -14.38
C ARG A 243 -17.98 11.27 -14.08
N GLU A 244 -17.71 10.33 -13.17
CA GLU A 244 -18.64 9.27 -12.79
C GLU A 244 -19.56 9.73 -11.65
N LYS A 245 -20.87 9.82 -11.94
CA LYS A 245 -21.89 10.28 -10.98
C LYS A 245 -21.83 9.57 -9.61
N LYS A 246 -21.52 8.26 -9.60
CA LYS A 246 -21.49 7.44 -8.37
C LYS A 246 -20.35 7.79 -7.40
N ILE A 247 -19.27 8.41 -7.91
CA ILE A 247 -18.07 8.75 -7.13
C ILE A 247 -17.73 10.24 -7.20
N ALA A 248 -18.64 11.06 -7.74
CA ALA A 248 -18.52 12.51 -7.70
C ALA A 248 -18.42 13.00 -6.23
N GLY A 249 -17.50 13.92 -5.95
CA GLY A 249 -17.14 14.40 -4.63
C GLY A 249 -16.20 13.48 -3.84
N SER A 250 -15.82 12.31 -4.39
CA SER A 250 -14.99 11.35 -3.67
C SER A 250 -13.50 11.69 -3.71
N SER A 251 -12.75 11.15 -2.74
CA SER A 251 -11.30 11.27 -2.71
C SER A 251 -10.64 10.44 -3.82
N LEU A 252 -9.36 10.73 -4.12
CA LEU A 252 -8.59 9.93 -5.08
C LEU A 252 -8.53 8.45 -4.68
N ALA A 253 -8.47 8.13 -3.39
CA ALA A 253 -8.47 6.74 -2.92
C ALA A 253 -9.73 5.98 -3.36
N VAL A 254 -10.90 6.59 -3.20
CA VAL A 254 -12.18 6.01 -3.64
C VAL A 254 -12.27 5.96 -5.17
N ILE A 255 -11.79 7.00 -5.85
CA ILE A 255 -11.73 7.04 -7.32
C ILE A 255 -10.88 5.88 -7.85
N LEU A 256 -9.68 5.67 -7.31
CA LEU A 256 -8.81 4.59 -7.74
C LEU A 256 -9.43 3.23 -7.46
N ARG A 257 -10.17 3.06 -6.34
CA ARG A 257 -10.88 1.80 -6.03
C ARG A 257 -12.07 1.53 -6.97
N ASP A 258 -12.98 2.49 -7.11
CA ASP A 258 -14.35 2.23 -7.59
C ASP A 258 -14.63 2.73 -9.02
N SER A 259 -13.77 3.57 -9.59
CA SER A 259 -14.03 4.20 -10.88
C SER A 259 -13.96 3.19 -12.02
N THR A 260 -15.00 3.17 -12.85
CA THR A 260 -15.02 2.40 -14.10
C THR A 260 -14.04 2.90 -15.15
N THR A 261 -13.60 4.16 -15.04
CA THR A 261 -12.61 4.78 -15.93
C THR A 261 -11.31 3.99 -16.00
N PHE A 262 -10.94 3.31 -14.91
CA PHE A 262 -9.73 2.49 -14.83
C PHE A 262 -9.97 1.00 -15.07
N THR A 263 -11.23 0.55 -15.22
CA THR A 263 -11.56 -0.88 -15.32
C THR A 263 -11.08 -1.47 -16.64
N GLY A 264 -10.33 -2.58 -16.57
CA GLY A 264 -9.79 -3.23 -17.76
C GLY A 264 -8.78 -2.38 -18.52
N LYS A 265 -8.25 -1.33 -17.87
CA LYS A 265 -7.18 -0.48 -18.42
C LYS A 265 -5.79 -0.90 -17.95
N PHE A 266 -5.70 -1.75 -16.94
CA PHE A 266 -4.43 -2.33 -16.53
C PHE A 266 -4.09 -3.47 -17.50
N ASP A 267 -2.92 -3.41 -18.14
CA ASP A 267 -2.35 -4.61 -18.76
C ASP A 267 -1.72 -5.45 -17.66
N LEU A 268 -2.55 -6.37 -17.15
CA LEU A 268 -2.26 -7.18 -15.96
C LEU A 268 -1.23 -8.29 -16.22
N THR A 269 -0.81 -8.49 -17.46
CA THR A 269 0.04 -9.62 -17.86
C THR A 269 1.38 -9.19 -18.44
N SER A 270 1.44 -8.00 -19.06
CA SER A 270 2.65 -7.53 -19.73
C SER A 270 3.30 -6.29 -19.11
N ASP A 271 2.58 -5.51 -18.28
CA ASP A 271 3.19 -4.33 -17.65
C ASP A 271 4.16 -4.73 -16.51
N PRO A 272 5.41 -4.22 -16.50
CA PRO A 272 6.39 -4.55 -15.49
C PRO A 272 6.00 -4.20 -14.05
N VAL A 273 5.26 -3.11 -13.81
CA VAL A 273 4.83 -2.71 -12.46
C VAL A 273 3.74 -3.65 -11.97
N THR A 274 2.72 -3.90 -12.79
CA THR A 274 1.62 -4.78 -12.40
C THR A 274 2.12 -6.19 -12.12
N LYS A 275 2.99 -6.70 -13.00
CA LYS A 275 3.61 -8.00 -12.82
C LYS A 275 4.46 -8.05 -11.56
N ALA A 276 5.31 -7.06 -11.32
CA ALA A 276 6.20 -7.06 -10.16
C ALA A 276 5.43 -7.01 -8.82
N ILE A 277 4.37 -6.20 -8.72
CA ILE A 277 3.54 -6.14 -7.51
C ILE A 277 2.84 -7.48 -7.26
N LYS A 278 2.27 -8.07 -8.31
CA LYS A 278 1.60 -9.37 -8.24
C LYS A 278 2.58 -10.47 -7.84
N ASP A 279 3.70 -10.57 -8.55
CA ASP A 279 4.72 -11.61 -8.32
C ASP A 279 5.31 -11.50 -6.90
N LEU A 280 5.62 -10.28 -6.45
CA LEU A 280 6.11 -10.06 -5.08
C LEU A 280 5.06 -10.48 -4.05
N THR A 281 3.80 -10.10 -4.23
CA THR A 281 2.70 -10.45 -3.30
C THR A 281 2.47 -11.97 -3.27
N ASP A 282 2.56 -12.63 -4.43
CA ASP A 282 2.35 -14.08 -4.53
C ASP A 282 3.48 -14.89 -3.89
N GLN A 283 4.73 -14.42 -4.03
CA GLN A 283 5.94 -15.07 -3.51
C GLN A 283 6.06 -15.01 -1.99
N LEU A 284 5.48 -14.00 -1.33
CA LEU A 284 5.61 -13.80 0.13
C LEU A 284 5.15 -14.96 0.98
N LEU A 285 4.29 -15.85 0.47
CA LEU A 285 3.68 -16.92 1.28
C LEU A 285 3.77 -18.31 0.61
N LEU A 286 4.60 -18.45 -0.43
CA LEU A 286 5.03 -19.76 -0.95
C LEU A 286 5.83 -20.53 0.11
#